data_AF-A0A6A4NQJ8-F1
#
_entry.id   AF-A0A6A4NQJ8-F1
#
_cell.length_a   1.000
_cell.length_b   1.000
_cell.length_c   1.000
_cell.angle_alpha   90.00
_cell.angle_beta   90.00
_cell.angle_gamma   90.00
#
_symmetry.space_group_name_H-M   'P 1'
#
loop_
_entity.id
_entity.type
_entity.pdbx_description
1 polymer ?
#
loop_
_entity_poly.entity_id
_entity_poly.type
_entity_poly.pdbx_seq_one_letter_code
_entity_poly.pdbx_strand_id
1 'polypeptide(L)'
;MVLLFITKGKSSRILTFDEEVFFIYLLPPIIFNAGFQVKKKQFFHNFLTIMLFGVIGVFVSTAVITCGSRFLFPKLNFLGLSGQEYLAIGTIFSSTDTVCTLQVLHQDETPLLYSLVFGEGVVNDATSVVLFNAVQKIDLSRLDGRAFHVLGDFLYLFSTSTALGVVVSFISEN
;
A
#
# COMPACT_ATOMS: atom_id res chain seq x y z
N MET A 1 -12.63 -21.69 -12.43
CA MET A 1 -13.87 -22.08 -13.16
C MET A 1 -14.18 -23.58 -13.07
N VAL A 2 -13.21 -24.49 -13.24
CA VAL A 2 -13.41 -25.97 -13.15
C VAL A 2 -13.85 -26.46 -11.76
N LEU A 3 -13.33 -25.86 -10.68
CA LEU A 3 -13.67 -26.23 -9.30
C LEU A 3 -15.14 -25.95 -8.91
N LEU A 4 -15.77 -24.95 -9.53
CA LEU A 4 -17.16 -24.55 -9.27
C LEU A 4 -18.18 -25.57 -9.84
N PHE A 5 -17.84 -26.19 -10.97
CA PHE A 5 -18.66 -27.23 -11.58
C PHE A 5 -18.61 -28.55 -10.80
N ILE A 6 -17.48 -28.88 -10.17
CA ILE A 6 -17.30 -30.12 -9.42
C ILE A 6 -17.98 -30.06 -8.04
N THR A 7 -18.02 -28.89 -7.40
CA THR A 7 -18.44 -28.75 -5.99
C THR A 7 -19.93 -28.45 -5.78
N LYS A 8 -20.76 -28.38 -6.84
CA LYS A 8 -22.22 -28.16 -6.78
C LYS A 8 -22.63 -27.04 -5.79
N GLY A 9 -21.82 -25.99 -5.66
CA GLY A 9 -22.09 -24.85 -4.77
C GLY A 9 -22.24 -25.18 -3.27
N LYS A 10 -21.78 -26.36 -2.79
CA LYS A 10 -22.01 -26.78 -1.40
C LYS A 10 -20.91 -26.42 -0.40
N SER A 11 -19.77 -25.89 -0.84
CA SER A 11 -18.71 -25.47 0.08
C SER A 11 -18.03 -24.18 -0.38
N SER A 12 -18.68 -23.04 -0.12
CA SER A 12 -18.09 -21.71 -0.32
C SER A 12 -16.99 -21.37 0.71
N ARG A 13 -16.82 -22.17 1.77
CA ARG A 13 -15.77 -21.95 2.79
C ARG A 13 -14.35 -22.30 2.35
N ILE A 14 -14.18 -23.01 1.24
CA ILE A 14 -12.86 -23.26 0.63
C ILE A 14 -12.46 -22.12 -0.32
N LEU A 15 -13.41 -21.23 -0.67
CA LEU A 15 -13.23 -20.08 -1.56
C LEU A 15 -13.36 -18.72 -0.83
N THR A 16 -13.44 -18.70 0.50
CA THR A 16 -13.23 -17.48 1.27
C THR A 16 -11.74 -17.25 1.37
N PHE A 17 -11.22 -16.43 0.45
CA PHE A 17 -9.86 -15.94 0.50
C PHE A 17 -9.71 -15.08 1.74
N ASP A 18 -8.77 -15.43 2.61
CA ASP A 18 -8.45 -14.63 3.79
C ASP A 18 -7.34 -13.66 3.41
N GLU A 19 -7.70 -12.38 3.32
CA GLU A 19 -6.78 -11.31 2.93
C GLU A 19 -5.65 -11.15 3.96
N GLU A 20 -5.91 -11.36 5.25
CA GLU A 20 -4.87 -11.30 6.28
C GLU A 20 -3.83 -12.41 6.07
N VAL A 21 -4.28 -13.62 5.75
CA VAL A 21 -3.37 -14.74 5.43
C VAL A 21 -2.56 -14.42 4.18
N PHE A 22 -3.16 -13.79 3.17
CA PHE A 22 -2.44 -13.36 1.97
C PHE A 22 -1.36 -12.32 2.30
N PHE A 23 -1.72 -11.25 3.02
CA PHE A 23 -0.79 -10.17 3.39
C PHE A 23 0.33 -10.62 4.33
N ILE A 24 0.06 -11.53 5.27
CA ILE A 24 1.05 -11.98 6.26
C ILE A 24 1.97 -13.07 5.70
N TYR A 25 1.44 -14.01 4.89
CA TYR A 25 2.21 -15.20 4.50
C TYR A 25 2.60 -15.25 3.02
N LEU A 26 1.78 -14.73 2.11
CA LEU A 26 2.05 -14.80 0.67
C LEU A 26 2.74 -13.55 0.13
N LEU A 27 2.31 -12.37 0.57
CA LEU A 27 2.85 -11.10 0.11
C LEU A 27 4.36 -10.95 0.41
N PRO A 28 4.88 -11.31 1.61
CA PRO A 28 6.30 -11.09 1.90
C PRO A 28 7.25 -11.92 1.01
N PRO A 29 7.02 -13.24 0.78
CA PRO A 29 7.81 -14.01 -0.18
C PRO A 29 7.73 -13.46 -1.62
N ILE A 30 6.56 -12.98 -2.06
CA ILE A 30 6.39 -12.41 -3.41
C ILE A 30 7.22 -11.13 -3.54
N ILE A 31 7.09 -10.20 -2.60
CA ILE A 31 7.85 -8.94 -2.59
C ILE A 31 9.35 -9.23 -2.48
N PHE A 32 9.75 -10.19 -1.64
CA PHE A 32 11.15 -10.56 -1.48
C PHE A 32 11.75 -11.14 -2.77
N ASN A 33 11.07 -12.10 -3.40
CA ASN A 33 11.51 -12.69 -4.66
C ASN A 33 11.57 -11.66 -5.79
N ALA A 34 10.54 -10.82 -5.90
CA ALA A 34 10.51 -9.73 -6.89
C ALA A 34 11.66 -8.73 -6.63
N GLY A 35 11.87 -8.31 -5.38
CA GLY A 35 12.96 -7.41 -4.99
C GLY A 35 14.36 -8.01 -5.24
N PHE A 36 14.52 -9.32 -5.13
CA PHE A 36 15.79 -9.99 -5.43
C PHE A 36 16.09 -10.02 -6.93
N GLN A 37 15.05 -10.11 -7.78
CA GLN A 37 15.17 -10.14 -9.23
C GLN A 37 15.43 -8.76 -9.84
N VAL A 38 15.02 -7.67 -9.19
CA VAL A 38 15.22 -6.29 -9.66
C VAL A 38 16.70 -5.93 -9.76
N LYS A 39 17.07 -5.13 -10.78
CA LYS A 39 18.43 -4.59 -10.94
C LYS A 39 18.78 -3.62 -9.80
N LYS A 40 19.31 -4.17 -8.70
CA LYS A 40 19.63 -3.47 -7.43
C LYS A 40 20.26 -2.09 -7.64
N LYS A 41 21.25 -1.97 -8.53
CA LYS A 41 21.95 -0.69 -8.80
C LYS A 41 21.02 0.45 -9.25
N GLN A 42 20.06 0.17 -10.13
CA GLN A 42 19.13 1.21 -10.64
C GLN A 42 18.02 1.52 -9.64
N PHE A 43 17.54 0.50 -8.91
CA PHE A 43 16.57 0.67 -7.84
C PHE A 43 17.11 1.56 -6.72
N PHE A 44 18.31 1.28 -6.21
CA PHE A 44 18.92 2.07 -5.15
C PHE A 44 19.32 3.48 -5.60
N HIS A 45 19.70 3.67 -6.87
CA HIS A 45 19.99 5.00 -7.41
C HIS A 45 18.74 5.90 -7.46
N ASN A 46 17.58 5.32 -7.74
CA ASN A 46 16.30 6.05 -7.83
C ASN A 46 15.42 5.85 -6.58
N PHE A 47 15.98 5.32 -5.49
CA PHE A 47 15.22 4.99 -4.29
C PHE A 47 14.45 6.19 -3.74
N LEU A 48 15.08 7.37 -3.73
CA LEU A 48 14.43 8.60 -3.26
C LEU A 48 13.23 8.98 -4.13
N THR A 49 13.33 8.79 -5.45
CA THR A 49 12.23 9.03 -6.39
C THR A 49 11.08 8.05 -6.17
N ILE A 50 11.39 6.77 -5.94
CA ILE A 50 10.42 5.72 -5.61
C ILE A 50 9.68 6.08 -4.32
N MET A 51 10.43 6.43 -3.28
CA MET A 51 9.88 6.84 -1.99
C MET A 51 9.01 8.09 -2.13
N LEU A 52 9.45 9.07 -2.92
CA LEU A 52 8.71 10.29 -3.16
C LEU A 52 7.38 9.99 -3.86
N PHE A 53 7.38 9.19 -4.93
CA PHE A 53 6.15 8.83 -5.65
C PHE A 53 5.21 7.99 -4.80
N GLY A 54 5.71 6.96 -4.12
CA GLY A 54 4.88 6.08 -3.29
C GLY A 54 4.27 6.80 -2.08
N VAL A 55 5.02 7.68 -1.42
CA VAL A 55 4.51 8.42 -0.24
C VAL A 55 3.68 9.63 -0.66
N ILE A 56 4.25 10.55 -1.43
CA ILE A 56 3.54 11.79 -1.80
C ILE A 56 2.32 11.47 -2.68
N GLY A 57 2.43 10.47 -3.56
CA GLY A 57 1.32 9.99 -4.38
C GLY A 57 0.13 9.57 -3.52
N VAL A 58 0.37 8.80 -2.44
CA VAL A 58 -0.68 8.39 -1.50
C VAL A 58 -1.34 9.58 -0.80
N PHE A 59 -0.54 10.52 -0.28
CA PHE A 59 -1.08 11.69 0.41
C PHE A 59 -1.93 12.55 -0.53
N VAL A 60 -1.46 12.79 -1.76
CA VAL A 60 -2.19 13.57 -2.76
C VAL A 60 -3.47 12.85 -3.18
N SER A 61 -3.39 11.56 -3.53
CA SER A 61 -4.54 10.74 -3.91
C SER A 61 -5.58 10.67 -2.79
N THR A 62 -5.15 10.44 -1.55
CA THR A 62 -6.02 10.44 -0.37
C THR A 62 -6.74 11.78 -0.23
N ALA A 63 -6.03 12.90 -0.33
CA ALA A 63 -6.61 14.24 -0.23
C ALA A 63 -7.63 14.51 -1.34
N VAL A 64 -7.30 14.17 -2.59
CA VAL A 64 -8.19 14.37 -3.75
C VAL A 64 -9.44 13.52 -3.62
N ILE A 65 -9.33 12.24 -3.26
CA ILE A 65 -10.46 11.32 -3.13
C ILE A 65 -11.32 11.68 -1.92
N THR A 66 -10.73 12.08 -0.79
CA THR A 66 -11.46 12.53 0.40
C THR A 66 -12.27 13.80 0.10
N CYS A 67 -11.65 14.79 -0.53
CA CYS A 67 -12.33 16.02 -0.93
C CYS A 67 -13.42 15.76 -1.99
N GLY A 68 -13.11 14.91 -2.98
CA GLY A 68 -14.04 14.53 -4.04
C GLY A 68 -15.26 13.78 -3.52
N SER A 69 -15.06 12.78 -2.66
CA SER A 69 -16.14 12.02 -2.02
C SER A 69 -17.00 12.91 -1.11
N ARG A 70 -16.40 13.80 -0.32
CA ARG A 70 -17.13 14.77 0.50
C ARG A 70 -18.01 15.72 -0.31
N PHE A 71 -17.62 16.05 -1.54
CA PHE A 71 -18.41 16.89 -2.44
C PHE A 71 -19.47 16.10 -3.22
N LEU A 72 -19.16 14.87 -3.63
CA LEU A 72 -20.00 14.05 -4.51
C LEU A 72 -21.08 13.25 -3.75
N PHE A 73 -20.73 12.66 -2.61
CA PHE A 73 -21.63 11.77 -1.87
C PHE A 73 -22.91 12.46 -1.36
N PRO A 74 -22.86 13.71 -0.85
CA PRO A 74 -24.08 14.44 -0.51
C PRO A 74 -25.01 14.68 -1.72
N LYS A 75 -24.46 14.79 -2.94
CA LYS A 75 -25.25 14.94 -4.18
C LYS A 75 -25.89 13.64 -4.64
N LEU A 76 -25.38 12.50 -4.18
CA LEU A 76 -25.88 11.15 -4.50
C LEU A 76 -26.81 10.59 -3.41
N ASN A 77 -27.28 11.44 -2.48
CA ASN A 77 -28.07 11.04 -1.30
C ASN A 77 -27.35 10.08 -0.32
N PHE A 78 -26.02 9.96 -0.39
CA PHE A 78 -25.23 9.32 0.65
C PHE A 78 -24.97 10.33 1.78
N LEU A 79 -25.89 10.41 2.74
CA LEU A 79 -25.81 11.26 3.92
C LEU A 79 -25.45 10.44 5.16
N GLY A 80 -24.61 11.00 6.03
CA GLY A 80 -24.32 10.44 7.35
C GLY A 80 -22.87 10.03 7.62
N LEU A 81 -21.97 10.14 6.63
CA LEU A 81 -20.57 9.79 6.84
C LEU A 81 -19.82 10.85 7.67
N SER A 82 -19.10 10.39 8.68
CA SER A 82 -18.15 11.16 9.49
C SER A 82 -16.96 11.63 8.65
N GLY A 83 -16.31 12.72 9.07
CA GLY A 83 -15.05 13.17 8.46
C GLY A 83 -13.96 12.10 8.45
N GLN A 84 -13.95 11.23 9.47
CA GLN A 84 -13.05 10.09 9.56
C GLN A 84 -13.34 9.03 8.49
N GLU A 85 -14.61 8.78 8.18
CA GLU A 85 -15.01 7.79 7.16
C GLU A 85 -14.67 8.28 5.76
N TYR A 86 -14.84 9.56 5.45
CA TYR A 86 -14.37 10.13 4.19
C TYR A 86 -12.85 10.00 4.03
N LEU A 87 -12.09 10.23 5.10
CA LEU A 87 -10.65 10.11 5.08
C LEU A 87 -10.19 8.65 4.92
N ALA A 88 -10.87 7.72 5.61
CA ALA A 88 -10.64 6.29 5.49
C ALA A 88 -10.90 5.79 4.06
N ILE A 89 -11.98 6.27 3.43
CA ILE A 89 -12.28 6.02 2.00
C ILE A 89 -11.13 6.55 1.14
N GLY A 90 -10.72 7.80 1.35
CA GLY A 90 -9.61 8.38 0.59
C GLY A 90 -8.34 7.54 0.68
N THR A 91 -8.01 7.05 1.87
CA THR A 91 -6.81 6.22 2.07
C THR A 91 -6.94 4.84 1.42
N ILE A 92 -8.07 4.15 1.56
CA ILE A 92 -8.28 2.84 0.94
C ILE A 92 -8.14 2.92 -0.58
N PHE A 93 -8.74 3.94 -1.20
CA PHE A 93 -8.70 4.11 -2.66
C PHE A 93 -7.40 4.75 -3.19
N SER A 94 -6.46 5.11 -2.30
CA SER A 94 -5.17 5.70 -2.72
C SER A 94 -4.12 4.66 -3.13
N SER A 95 -4.26 3.40 -2.69
CA SER A 95 -3.40 2.29 -3.13
C SER A 95 -3.59 2.02 -4.62
N THR A 96 -2.50 2.02 -5.38
CA THR A 96 -2.49 1.69 -6.82
C THR A 96 -2.06 0.25 -7.04
N ASP A 97 -2.84 -0.49 -7.84
CA ASP A 97 -2.45 -1.85 -8.24
C ASP A 97 -1.41 -1.79 -9.36
N THR A 98 -0.15 -2.07 -9.01
CA THR A 98 0.97 -2.13 -9.96
C THR A 98 1.21 -3.51 -10.54
N VAL A 99 0.47 -4.55 -10.11
CA VAL A 99 0.70 -5.93 -10.57
C VAL A 99 0.39 -6.06 -12.06
N CYS A 100 -0.71 -5.47 -12.52
CA CYS A 100 -1.09 -5.50 -13.93
C CYS A 100 -0.08 -4.77 -14.83
N THR A 101 0.44 -3.62 -14.38
CA THR A 101 1.43 -2.85 -15.14
C THR A 101 2.78 -3.58 -15.19
N LEU A 102 3.18 -4.23 -14.10
CA LEU A 102 4.40 -5.06 -14.06
C LEU A 102 4.33 -6.29 -14.96
N GLN A 103 3.14 -6.86 -15.20
CA GLN A 103 2.98 -7.99 -16.12
C GLN A 103 3.24 -7.62 -17.59
N VAL A 104 3.03 -6.36 -17.96
CA VAL A 104 3.25 -5.85 -19.32
C VAL A 104 4.69 -5.34 -19.49
N LEU A 105 5.33 -4.92 -18.40
CA LEU A 105 6.69 -4.40 -18.43
C LEU A 105 7.73 -5.51 -18.39
N HIS A 106 8.62 -5.54 -19.39
CA HIS A 106 9.79 -6.42 -19.36
C HIS A 106 10.97 -5.74 -18.66
N GLN A 107 11.54 -6.44 -17.67
CA GLN A 107 12.69 -5.95 -16.90
C GLN A 107 13.96 -5.80 -17.75
N ASP A 108 14.09 -6.56 -18.83
CA ASP A 108 15.28 -6.48 -19.70
C ASP A 108 15.22 -5.29 -20.67
N GLU A 109 14.02 -4.98 -21.18
CA GLU A 109 13.80 -3.86 -22.09
C GLU A 109 13.71 -2.52 -21.34
N THR A 110 13.04 -2.50 -20.18
CA THR A 110 12.76 -1.26 -19.43
C THR A 110 13.06 -1.40 -17.91
N PRO A 111 14.32 -1.69 -17.53
CA PRO A 111 14.66 -1.98 -16.12
C PRO A 111 14.40 -0.82 -15.17
N LEU A 112 14.53 0.43 -15.64
CA LEU A 112 14.23 1.62 -14.84
C LEU A 112 12.74 1.72 -14.51
N LEU A 113 11.88 1.60 -15.52
CA LEU A 113 10.43 1.73 -15.35
C LEU A 113 9.87 0.59 -14.51
N TYR A 114 10.35 -0.64 -14.74
CA TYR A 114 10.01 -1.79 -13.91
C TYR A 114 10.37 -1.55 -12.44
N SER A 115 11.60 -1.09 -12.16
CA SER A 115 12.05 -0.81 -10.79
C SER A 115 11.24 0.30 -10.12
N LEU A 116 10.90 1.36 -10.86
CA LEU A 116 10.11 2.48 -10.36
C LEU A 116 8.69 2.06 -10.01
N VAL A 117 7.99 1.38 -10.92
CA VAL A 117 6.60 0.94 -10.75
C VAL A 117 6.49 -0.12 -9.65
N PHE A 118 7.43 -1.08 -9.61
CA PHE A 118 7.48 -2.07 -8.54
C PHE A 118 7.69 -1.41 -7.18
N GLY A 119 8.69 -0.55 -7.07
CA GLY A 119 9.01 0.13 -5.82
C GLY A 119 7.88 1.06 -5.37
N GLU A 120 7.28 1.81 -6.29
CA GLU A 120 6.19 2.73 -6.00
C GLU A 120 4.98 1.98 -5.45
N GLY A 121 4.56 0.87 -6.07
CA GLY A 121 3.46 0.05 -5.57
C GLY A 121 3.71 -0.51 -4.17
N VAL A 122 4.91 -1.05 -3.90
CA VAL A 122 5.26 -1.58 -2.56
C VAL A 122 5.24 -0.48 -1.50
N VAL A 123 5.80 0.70 -1.80
CA VAL A 123 5.82 1.83 -0.87
C VAL A 123 4.42 2.42 -0.68
N ASN A 124 3.64 2.50 -1.76
CA ASN A 124 2.25 2.96 -1.74
C ASN A 124 1.41 2.07 -0.81
N ASP A 125 1.42 0.75 -1.01
CA ASP A 125 0.67 -0.20 -0.18
C ASP A 125 1.04 -0.13 1.30
N ALA A 126 2.33 -0.01 1.61
CA ALA A 126 2.77 0.17 2.99
C ALA A 126 2.26 1.51 3.57
N THR A 127 2.33 2.59 2.79
CA THR A 127 1.91 3.93 3.21
C THR A 127 0.40 4.01 3.42
N SER A 128 -0.39 3.43 2.52
CA SER A 128 -1.87 3.42 2.61
C SER A 128 -2.33 2.65 3.84
N VAL A 129 -1.72 1.49 4.15
CA VAL A 129 -2.03 0.71 5.38
C VAL A 129 -1.68 1.47 6.65
N VAL A 130 -0.51 2.12 6.70
CA VAL A 130 -0.11 2.93 7.87
C VAL A 130 -1.03 4.13 8.04
N LEU A 131 -1.33 4.84 6.95
CA LEU A 131 -2.21 5.99 6.96
C LEU A 131 -3.63 5.59 7.38
N PHE A 132 -4.15 4.46 6.91
CA PHE A 132 -5.48 3.96 7.27
C PHE A 132 -5.56 3.65 8.76
N ASN A 133 -4.56 2.96 9.30
CA ASN A 133 -4.45 2.70 10.73
C ASN A 133 -4.34 3.99 11.56
N ALA A 134 -3.61 4.99 11.07
CA ALA A 134 -3.52 6.29 11.71
C ALA A 134 -4.90 6.97 11.74
N VAL A 135 -5.62 6.98 10.62
CA VAL A 135 -6.97 7.55 10.48
C VAL A 135 -7.96 6.87 11.43
N GLN A 136 -7.93 5.55 11.57
CA GLN A 136 -8.81 4.82 12.49
C GLN A 136 -8.54 5.16 13.96
N LYS A 137 -7.29 5.50 14.31
CA LYS A 137 -6.90 5.92 15.66
C LYS A 137 -7.18 7.40 15.94
N ILE A 138 -7.66 8.19 14.96
CA ILE A 138 -8.02 9.59 15.17
C ILE A 138 -9.31 9.67 16.00
N ASP A 139 -9.16 10.06 17.26
CA ASP A 139 -10.27 10.49 18.10
C ASP A 139 -10.51 12.00 17.87
N LEU A 140 -11.65 12.35 17.26
CA LEU A 140 -12.06 13.69 16.80
C LEU A 140 -12.17 14.75 17.92
N SER A 141 -11.97 14.35 19.17
CA SER A 141 -12.13 15.17 20.38
C SER A 141 -10.87 15.98 20.77
N ARG A 142 -9.72 15.79 20.12
CA ARG A 142 -8.46 16.52 20.40
C ARG A 142 -7.72 16.89 19.12
N LEU A 143 -7.99 18.09 18.61
CA LEU A 143 -7.46 18.65 17.35
C LEU A 143 -6.34 19.68 17.58
N ASP A 144 -5.23 19.28 18.22
CA ASP A 144 -4.02 20.12 18.21
C ASP A 144 -2.77 19.29 17.95
N GLY A 145 -2.03 19.62 16.89
CA GLY A 145 -0.68 19.10 16.58
C GLY A 145 -0.54 17.72 15.89
N ARG A 146 -1.62 16.97 15.66
CA ARG A 146 -1.54 15.54 15.25
C ARG A 146 -1.06 15.24 13.82
N ALA A 147 -1.13 16.15 12.86
CA ALA A 147 -0.58 15.91 11.52
C ALA A 147 0.94 15.66 11.59
N PHE A 148 1.64 16.39 12.45
CA PHE A 148 3.06 16.17 12.74
C PHE A 148 3.30 14.86 13.49
N HIS A 149 2.35 14.43 14.33
CA HIS A 149 2.44 13.14 15.04
C HIS A 149 2.27 11.96 14.08
N VAL A 150 1.30 12.01 13.16
CA VAL A 150 1.11 10.97 12.13
C VAL A 150 2.32 10.89 11.21
N LEU A 151 2.87 12.04 10.80
CA LEU A 151 4.11 12.10 10.03
C LEU A 151 5.29 11.52 10.83
N GLY A 152 5.37 11.82 12.13
CA GLY A 152 6.39 11.31 13.04
C GLY A 152 6.31 9.79 13.24
N ASP A 153 5.10 9.25 13.45
CA ASP A 153 4.86 7.82 13.58
C ASP A 153 5.20 7.09 12.28
N PHE A 154 4.84 7.66 11.13
CA PHE A 154 5.24 7.14 9.81
C PHE A 154 6.76 7.09 9.67
N LEU A 155 7.46 8.21 9.95
CA LEU A 155 8.92 8.27 9.86
C LEU A 155 9.61 7.29 10.83
N TYR A 156 9.07 7.14 12.05
CA TYR A 156 9.58 6.19 13.04
C TYR A 156 9.40 4.73 12.58
N LEU A 157 8.20 4.35 12.15
CA LEU A 157 7.93 2.99 11.66
C LEU A 157 8.72 2.68 10.40
N PHE A 158 8.82 3.64 9.48
CA PHE A 158 9.57 3.48 8.24
C PHE A 158 11.07 3.29 8.50
N SER A 159 11.67 4.15 9.34
CA SER A 159 13.10 4.10 9.65
C SER A 159 13.48 2.85 10.45
N THR A 160 12.69 2.47 11.46
CA THR A 160 12.93 1.26 12.26
C THR A 160 12.76 -0.02 11.44
N SER A 161 11.76 -0.10 10.57
CA SER A 161 11.56 -1.23 9.66
C SER A 161 12.69 -1.36 8.65
N THR A 162 13.16 -0.24 8.10
CA THR A 162 14.31 -0.21 7.19
C THR A 162 15.59 -0.66 7.90
N ALA A 163 15.84 -0.17 9.12
CA ALA A 163 17.00 -0.56 9.91
C ALA A 163 16.99 -2.07 10.24
N LEU A 164 15.85 -2.62 10.66
CA LEU A 164 15.69 -4.06 10.88
C LEU A 164 15.97 -4.87 9.61
N GLY A 165 15.43 -4.44 8.46
CA GLY A 165 15.67 -5.11 7.18
C GLY A 165 17.15 -5.13 6.78
N VAL A 166 17.88 -4.03 7.03
CA VAL A 166 19.33 -3.96 6.80
C VAL A 166 20.09 -4.89 7.73
N VAL A 167 19.76 -4.91 9.03
CA VAL A 167 20.41 -5.79 10.02
C VAL A 167 20.21 -7.26 9.67
N VAL A 168 18.98 -7.66 9.32
CA VAL A 168 18.69 -9.04 8.91
C VAL A 168 19.41 -9.41 7.62
N SER A 169 19.49 -8.48 6.65
CA SER A 169 20.24 -8.69 5.41
C SER A 169 21.72 -8.95 5.69
N PHE A 170 22.36 -8.18 6.56
CA PHE A 170 23.76 -8.38 6.95
C PHE A 170 23.99 -9.70 7.68
N ILE A 171 23.04 -10.14 8.53
CA ILE A 171 23.13 -11.44 9.22
C ILE A 171 22.99 -12.59 8.22
N SER A 172 22.15 -12.45 7.20
CA SER A 172 21.94 -13.49 6.19
C SER A 172 23.10 -13.63 5.20
N GLU A 173 23.97 -12.62 5.09
CA GLU A 173 25.13 -12.62 4.18
C GLU A 173 26.39 -13.23 4.82
N ASN A 174 26.34 -13.62 6.09
CA ASN A 174 27.45 -14.18 6.88
C ASN A 174 27.15 -15.61 7.33
#